data_AF-A0A923MX60-F1
#
_entry.id   AF-A0A923MX60-F1
#
_cell.length_a   1.000
_cell.length_b   1.000
_cell.length_c   1.000
_cell.angle_alpha   90.00
_cell.angle_beta   90.00
_cell.angle_gamma   90.00
#
_symmetry.space_group_name_H-M   'P 1'
#
loop_
_entity.id
_entity.type
_entity.pdbx_description
1 polymer ?
#
loop_
_entity_poly.entity_id
_entity_poly.type
_entity_poly.pdbx_seq_one_letter_code
_entity_poly.pdbx_strand_id
1 'polypeptide(L)'
;MNKIICLFLFLILFTSCKTSSKIVTTKSKAHSSVSNRKTSQLIDDIVTTATDNIGVRYKAAGTTSSGFDCSGLVYSTFSQYDIALPRTSIEQSKTGTDLGKNTNKAQKGDLIFFRTNNRSQINHVGIITEVTDDEIKFVHASTSKGVIISSTKQAYYQKTFAQINRVLE
;
A
#
# COMPACT_ATOMS: atom_id res chain seq x y z
N MET A 1 27.61 10.04 -88.77
CA MET A 1 26.65 10.82 -87.99
C MET A 1 26.50 10.18 -86.61
N ASN A 2 27.06 10.87 -85.63
CA ASN A 2 26.65 10.99 -84.23
C ASN A 2 26.25 9.75 -83.38
N LYS A 3 27.15 9.46 -82.43
CA LYS A 3 26.96 9.30 -80.95
C LYS A 3 25.99 8.17 -80.52
N ILE A 4 26.37 7.25 -79.63
CA ILE A 4 26.41 7.40 -78.16
C ILE A 4 27.11 6.13 -77.61
N ILE A 5 28.37 6.21 -77.18
CA ILE A 5 28.86 6.38 -75.78
C ILE A 5 28.67 5.14 -74.89
N CYS A 6 29.75 4.36 -74.80
CA CYS A 6 30.11 3.56 -73.63
C CYS A 6 30.49 4.49 -72.47
N LEU A 7 30.00 4.23 -71.26
CA LEU A 7 30.88 4.12 -70.09
C LEU A 7 30.10 3.53 -68.90
N PHE A 8 30.48 2.31 -68.52
CA PHE A 8 30.19 1.75 -67.21
C PHE A 8 30.90 2.61 -66.15
N LEU A 9 30.14 3.28 -65.28
CA LEU A 9 30.67 3.80 -64.03
C LEU A 9 29.87 3.25 -62.86
N PHE A 10 30.55 2.37 -62.15
CA PHE A 10 30.24 1.81 -60.85
C PHE A 10 29.96 2.93 -59.84
N LEU A 11 28.76 2.98 -59.24
CA LEU A 11 28.49 3.79 -58.04
C LEU A 11 27.37 3.15 -57.21
N ILE A 12 27.80 2.20 -56.39
CA ILE A 12 27.56 2.10 -54.96
C ILE A 12 26.09 2.19 -54.50
N LEU A 13 25.61 1.01 -54.13
CA LEU A 13 24.55 0.70 -53.17
C LEU A 13 24.48 1.70 -52.01
N PHE A 14 23.37 2.43 -51.91
CA PHE A 14 22.89 2.97 -50.63
C PHE A 14 21.45 2.49 -50.40
N THR A 15 21.35 1.24 -49.97
CA THR A 15 20.17 0.72 -49.28
C THR A 15 20.02 1.45 -47.95
N SER A 16 19.12 2.44 -47.92
CA SER A 16 18.72 3.13 -46.69
C SER A 16 17.91 2.18 -45.81
N CYS A 17 18.58 1.34 -45.01
CA CYS A 17 17.98 0.74 -43.83
C CYS A 17 18.05 1.76 -42.68
N LYS A 18 16.95 2.49 -42.45
CA LYS A 18 16.72 3.18 -41.18
C LYS A 18 16.45 2.14 -40.10
N THR A 19 17.50 1.62 -39.49
CA THR A 19 17.41 0.92 -38.20
C THR A 19 17.14 1.96 -37.13
N SER A 20 15.91 1.98 -36.63
CA SER A 20 15.59 2.66 -35.37
C SER A 20 16.10 1.76 -34.25
N SER A 21 17.33 1.99 -33.81
CA SER A 21 17.80 1.40 -32.56
C SER A 21 17.00 2.00 -31.42
N LYS A 22 16.00 1.27 -30.92
CA LYS A 22 15.48 1.53 -29.57
C LYS A 22 16.65 1.39 -28.61
N ILE A 23 17.12 2.52 -28.08
CA ILE A 23 17.88 2.53 -26.84
C ILE A 23 16.90 2.03 -25.77
N VAL A 24 16.90 0.72 -25.53
CA VAL A 24 16.20 0.12 -24.40
C VAL A 24 17.02 0.45 -23.18
N THR A 25 16.59 1.47 -22.47
CA THR A 25 17.08 1.87 -21.16
C THR A 25 16.86 0.73 -20.17
N THR A 26 17.82 -0.19 -20.07
CA THR A 26 17.86 -1.30 -19.08
C THR A 26 18.09 -0.83 -17.64
N LYS A 27 18.20 0.48 -17.39
CA LYS A 27 18.42 1.08 -16.07
C LYS A 27 17.17 1.16 -15.18
N SER A 28 15.95 1.04 -15.73
CA SER A 28 14.71 1.22 -14.96
C SER A 28 14.33 0.00 -14.11
N LYS A 29 14.49 -1.23 -14.62
CA LYS A 29 14.06 -2.44 -13.91
C LYS A 29 14.85 -2.74 -12.62
N ALA A 30 16.16 -2.47 -12.62
CA ALA A 30 17.00 -2.68 -11.44
C ALA A 30 16.62 -1.72 -10.29
N HIS A 31 16.43 -0.43 -10.59
CA HIS A 31 16.06 0.58 -9.59
C HIS A 31 14.64 0.36 -9.04
N SER A 32 13.67 0.01 -9.89
CA SER A 32 12.31 -0.33 -9.46
C SER A 32 12.26 -1.57 -8.57
N SER A 33 13.09 -2.60 -8.83
CA SER A 33 13.14 -3.81 -8.00
C SER A 33 13.78 -3.59 -6.63
N VAL A 34 14.67 -2.60 -6.49
CA VAL A 34 15.26 -2.22 -5.21
C VAL A 34 14.29 -1.35 -4.42
N SER A 35 13.61 -0.40 -5.07
CA SER A 35 12.56 0.42 -4.45
C SER A 35 11.42 -0.46 -3.91
N ASN A 36 10.88 -1.39 -4.71
CA ASN A 36 9.82 -2.30 -4.26
C ASN A 36 10.25 -3.18 -3.09
N ARG A 37 11.51 -3.66 -3.07
CA ARG A 37 12.02 -4.43 -1.93
C ARG A 37 12.09 -3.60 -0.65
N LYS A 38 12.52 -2.33 -0.76
CA LYS A 38 12.51 -1.40 0.39
C LYS A 38 11.10 -1.11 0.89
N THR A 39 10.15 -0.84 -0.01
CA THR A 39 8.74 -0.63 0.36
C THR A 39 8.16 -1.87 1.03
N SER A 40 8.40 -3.07 0.47
CA SER A 40 7.96 -4.32 1.08
C SER A 40 8.53 -4.52 2.48
N GLN A 41 9.83 -4.25 2.68
CA GLN A 41 10.46 -4.37 3.99
C GLN A 41 9.90 -3.35 4.99
N LEU A 42 9.67 -2.11 4.57
CA LEU A 42 9.03 -1.08 5.39
C LEU A 42 7.61 -1.49 5.81
N ILE A 43 6.82 -2.08 4.89
CA ILE A 43 5.48 -2.61 5.19
C ILE A 43 5.58 -3.72 6.24
N ASP A 44 6.53 -4.64 6.10
CA ASP A 44 6.75 -5.73 7.07
C ASP A 44 7.15 -5.20 8.44
N ASP A 45 8.02 -4.19 8.49
CA ASP A 45 8.46 -3.55 9.72
C ASP A 45 7.30 -2.81 10.42
N ILE A 46 6.49 -2.05 9.67
CA ILE A 46 5.29 -1.36 10.18
C ILE A 46 4.30 -2.35 10.79
N VAL A 47 4.01 -3.45 10.07
CA VAL A 47 3.09 -4.47 10.56
C VAL A 47 3.66 -5.14 11.81
N THR A 48 4.95 -5.49 11.81
CA THR A 48 5.65 -6.08 12.96
C THR A 48 5.54 -5.17 14.18
N THR A 49 5.88 -3.89 14.04
CA THR A 49 5.79 -2.89 15.12
C THR A 49 4.37 -2.76 15.67
N ALA A 50 3.34 -2.82 14.82
CA ALA A 50 1.96 -2.83 15.31
C ALA A 50 1.62 -4.13 16.07
N THR A 51 2.07 -5.29 15.57
CA THR A 51 1.79 -6.59 16.19
C THR A 51 2.60 -6.86 17.46
N ASP A 52 3.77 -6.25 17.64
CA ASP A 52 4.56 -6.34 18.88
C ASP A 52 3.82 -5.75 20.09
N ASN A 53 2.79 -4.95 19.83
CA ASN A 53 1.92 -4.39 20.86
C ASN A 53 0.71 -5.29 21.20
N ILE A 54 0.58 -6.49 20.63
CA ILE A 54 -0.52 -7.42 20.96
C ILE A 54 -0.59 -7.64 22.48
N GLY A 55 -1.81 -7.53 23.03
CA GLY A 55 -2.08 -7.62 24.46
C GLY A 55 -2.00 -6.29 25.21
N VAL A 56 -1.41 -5.23 24.63
CA VAL A 56 -1.48 -3.88 25.23
C VAL A 56 -2.94 -3.45 25.32
N ARG A 57 -3.36 -3.03 26.52
CA ARG A 57 -4.76 -2.67 26.79
C ARG A 57 -5.23 -1.47 25.95
N TYR A 58 -6.54 -1.39 25.76
CA TYR A 58 -7.16 -0.20 25.20
C TYR A 58 -7.09 0.97 26.20
N LYS A 59 -6.79 2.17 25.71
CA LYS A 59 -6.87 3.43 26.45
C LYS A 59 -7.35 4.52 25.51
N ALA A 60 -8.47 5.17 25.85
CA ALA A 60 -8.98 6.31 25.07
C ALA A 60 -7.90 7.39 24.94
N ALA A 61 -7.73 7.94 23.72
CA ALA A 61 -6.67 8.87 23.36
C ALA A 61 -5.23 8.32 23.51
N GLY A 62 -5.05 7.03 23.82
CA GLY A 62 -3.75 6.41 24.05
C GLY A 62 -2.90 6.23 22.79
N THR A 63 -1.61 6.54 22.89
CA THR A 63 -0.61 6.49 21.81
C THR A 63 0.72 5.88 22.26
N THR A 64 0.72 5.08 23.32
CA THR A 64 1.96 4.47 23.86
C THR A 64 1.70 3.06 24.34
N SER A 65 2.75 2.30 24.63
CA SER A 65 2.66 0.94 25.18
C SER A 65 1.95 0.86 26.55
N SER A 66 1.70 2.00 27.22
CA SER A 66 0.84 2.05 28.42
C SER A 66 -0.66 1.86 28.11
N GLY A 67 -1.03 1.98 26.84
CA GLY A 67 -2.36 1.76 26.29
C GLY A 67 -2.59 2.56 25.01
N PHE A 68 -3.28 1.94 24.05
CA PHE A 68 -3.61 2.55 22.75
C PHE A 68 -5.13 2.67 22.56
N ASP A 69 -5.58 3.69 21.82
CA ASP A 69 -6.82 3.55 21.06
C ASP A 69 -6.55 3.07 19.64
N CYS A 70 -7.60 2.79 18.87
CA CYS A 70 -7.47 2.23 17.52
C CYS A 70 -6.60 3.10 16.60
N SER A 71 -6.94 4.38 16.49
CA SER A 71 -6.18 5.36 15.70
C SER A 71 -4.81 5.69 16.30
N GLY A 72 -4.66 5.57 17.61
CA GLY A 72 -3.42 5.85 18.33
C GLY A 72 -2.39 4.76 18.15
N LEU A 73 -2.80 3.49 18.02
CA LEU A 73 -1.91 2.40 17.59
C LEU A 73 -1.35 2.72 16.20
N VAL A 74 -2.22 3.01 15.23
CA VAL A 74 -1.82 3.34 13.84
C VAL A 74 -0.91 4.56 13.81
N TYR A 75 -1.31 5.65 14.47
CA TYR A 75 -0.55 6.89 14.56
C TYR A 75 0.88 6.64 15.09
N SER A 76 1.00 5.89 16.19
CA SER A 76 2.29 5.66 16.86
C SER A 76 3.17 4.68 16.08
N THR A 77 2.58 3.69 15.43
CA THR A 77 3.30 2.77 14.54
C THR A 77 3.89 3.52 13.36
N PHE A 78 3.08 4.28 12.60
CA PHE A 78 3.57 4.96 11.40
C PHE A 78 4.55 6.09 11.72
N SER A 79 4.38 6.79 12.86
CA SER A 79 5.30 7.86 13.28
C SER A 79 6.73 7.35 13.59
N GLN A 80 6.91 6.08 13.96
CA GLN A 80 8.25 5.50 14.17
C GLN A 80 9.04 5.36 12.87
N TYR A 81 8.37 5.45 11.72
CA TYR A 81 8.95 5.37 10.39
C TYR A 81 8.84 6.71 9.65
N ASP A 82 8.72 7.82 10.39
CA ASP A 82 8.62 9.19 9.87
C ASP A 82 7.41 9.43 8.93
N ILE A 83 6.38 8.59 9.02
CA ILE A 83 5.15 8.75 8.25
C ILE A 83 4.09 9.40 9.14
N ALA A 84 3.87 10.69 8.92
CA ALA A 84 2.88 11.45 9.66
C ALA A 84 1.45 11.06 9.22
N LEU A 85 0.68 10.51 10.15
CA LEU A 85 -0.76 10.29 9.99
C LEU A 85 -1.54 11.21 10.94
N PRO A 86 -2.76 11.63 10.55
CA PRO A 86 -3.66 12.33 11.47
C PRO A 86 -3.96 11.50 12.72
N ARG A 87 -4.35 12.16 13.82
CA ARG A 87 -4.57 11.49 15.10
C ARG A 87 -5.85 10.65 15.13
N THR A 88 -6.88 11.04 14.38
CA THR A 88 -8.21 10.41 14.47
C THR A 88 -8.46 9.44 13.31
N SER A 89 -9.25 8.38 13.54
CA SER A 89 -9.62 7.42 12.49
C SER A 89 -10.38 8.05 11.32
N ILE A 90 -11.17 9.11 11.59
CA ILE A 90 -11.93 9.84 10.57
C ILE A 90 -11.00 10.60 9.63
N GLU A 91 -9.93 11.18 10.15
CA GLU A 91 -8.96 11.90 9.33
C GLU A 91 -8.01 10.93 8.64
N GLN A 92 -7.60 9.86 9.32
CA GLN A 92 -6.80 8.78 8.72
C GLN A 92 -7.52 8.15 7.52
N SER A 93 -8.84 8.01 7.56
CA SER A 93 -9.62 7.48 6.42
C SER A 93 -9.66 8.42 5.21
N LYS A 94 -9.12 9.63 5.32
CA LYS A 94 -8.96 10.60 4.21
C LYS A 94 -7.52 10.69 3.72
N THR A 95 -6.60 9.90 4.30
CA THR A 95 -5.19 9.86 3.92
C THR A 95 -4.93 8.69 2.97
N GLY A 96 -4.00 8.89 2.03
CA GLY A 96 -3.62 7.89 1.05
C GLY A 96 -4.67 7.68 -0.05
N THR A 97 -4.50 6.61 -0.80
CA THR A 97 -5.40 6.21 -1.90
C THR A 97 -6.57 5.40 -1.34
N ASP A 98 -7.79 5.92 -1.46
CA ASP A 98 -9.02 5.23 -1.06
C ASP A 98 -9.36 4.12 -2.07
N LEU A 99 -9.30 2.86 -1.61
CA LEU A 99 -9.65 1.67 -2.38
C LEU A 99 -11.14 1.29 -2.22
N GLY A 100 -11.89 2.06 -1.43
CA GLY A 100 -13.28 1.80 -1.08
C GLY A 100 -13.44 0.44 -0.43
N LYS A 101 -14.47 -0.30 -0.84
CA LYS A 101 -14.74 -1.67 -0.36
C LYS A 101 -14.08 -2.76 -1.23
N ASN A 102 -13.16 -2.40 -2.11
CA ASN A 102 -12.56 -3.35 -3.05
C ASN A 102 -11.47 -4.20 -2.36
N THR A 103 -11.89 -5.29 -1.72
CA THR A 103 -11.00 -6.22 -1.02
C THR A 103 -9.97 -6.88 -1.92
N ASN A 104 -10.25 -7.03 -3.23
CA ASN A 104 -9.31 -7.63 -4.18
C ASN A 104 -8.06 -6.79 -4.41
N LYS A 105 -8.09 -5.50 -4.02
CA LYS A 105 -6.92 -4.61 -4.07
C LYS A 105 -6.20 -4.51 -2.75
N ALA A 106 -6.75 -5.07 -1.67
CA ALA A 106 -6.18 -4.96 -0.33
C ALA A 106 -4.81 -5.64 -0.27
N GLN A 107 -3.89 -5.04 0.46
CA GLN A 107 -2.57 -5.56 0.71
C GLN A 107 -2.21 -5.43 2.18
N LYS A 108 -1.24 -6.24 2.61
CA LYS A 108 -0.58 -6.08 3.92
C LYS A 108 -0.08 -4.63 4.06
N GLY A 109 -0.28 -4.03 5.23
CA GLY A 109 0.09 -2.65 5.52
C GLY A 109 -0.96 -1.59 5.17
N ASP A 110 -1.96 -1.92 4.33
CA ASP A 110 -3.09 -1.00 4.11
C ASP A 110 -3.87 -0.76 5.41
N LEU A 111 -4.49 0.40 5.50
CA LEU A 111 -5.39 0.73 6.62
C LEU A 111 -6.80 0.25 6.29
N ILE A 112 -7.45 -0.41 7.24
CA ILE A 112 -8.83 -0.89 7.12
C ILE A 112 -9.73 -0.20 8.14
N PHE A 113 -10.87 0.31 7.69
CA PHE A 113 -11.74 1.17 8.48
C PHE A 113 -13.13 0.56 8.69
N PHE A 114 -13.75 0.90 9.82
CA PHE A 114 -15.06 0.40 10.21
C PHE A 114 -15.96 1.49 10.80
N ARG A 115 -17.26 1.31 10.62
CA ARG A 115 -18.36 2.07 11.22
C ARG A 115 -18.99 1.24 12.34
N THR A 116 -18.32 1.16 13.47
CA THR A 116 -18.74 0.30 14.59
C THR A 116 -19.91 0.90 15.37
N ASN A 117 -20.65 0.07 16.10
CA ASN A 117 -21.75 0.48 16.98
C ASN A 117 -22.84 1.32 16.27
N ASN A 118 -23.17 0.95 15.02
CA ASN A 118 -24.18 1.60 14.18
C ASN A 118 -23.97 3.11 13.95
N ARG A 119 -22.72 3.59 14.02
CA ARG A 119 -22.40 4.99 13.71
C ARG A 119 -22.40 5.23 12.21
N SER A 120 -22.80 6.43 11.78
CA SER A 120 -22.75 6.84 10.37
C SER A 120 -21.33 7.18 9.89
N GLN A 121 -20.47 7.58 10.81
CA GLN A 121 -19.08 7.96 10.55
C GLN A 121 -18.11 6.85 10.94
N ILE A 122 -16.95 6.83 10.26
CA ILE A 122 -15.83 5.94 10.61
C ILE A 122 -15.37 6.26 12.03
N ASN A 123 -15.18 5.23 12.85
CA ASN A 123 -14.80 5.40 14.25
C ASN A 123 -13.78 4.35 14.71
N HIS A 124 -13.31 3.52 13.78
CA HIS A 124 -12.41 2.44 14.08
C HIS A 124 -11.52 2.14 12.88
N VAL A 125 -10.27 1.78 13.16
CA VAL A 125 -9.21 1.54 12.18
C VAL A 125 -8.30 0.41 12.65
N GLY A 126 -7.73 -0.33 11.70
CA GLY A 126 -6.65 -1.29 11.92
C GLY A 126 -5.68 -1.30 10.75
N ILE A 127 -4.59 -2.05 10.89
CA ILE A 127 -3.57 -2.27 9.85
C ILE A 127 -3.73 -3.69 9.35
N ILE A 128 -3.86 -3.88 8.03
CA ILE A 128 -3.98 -5.21 7.43
C ILE A 128 -2.67 -5.99 7.64
N THR A 129 -2.78 -7.18 8.23
CA THR A 129 -1.65 -8.08 8.49
C THR A 129 -1.54 -9.18 7.44
N GLU A 130 -2.69 -9.62 6.90
CA GLU A 130 -2.78 -10.74 5.96
C GLU A 130 -4.02 -10.57 5.08
N VAL A 131 -3.91 -10.96 3.81
CA VAL A 131 -5.00 -11.00 2.84
C VAL A 131 -4.98 -12.37 2.17
N THR A 132 -6.12 -13.04 2.18
CA THR A 132 -6.41 -14.23 1.36
C THR A 132 -7.56 -13.91 0.40
N ASP A 133 -7.94 -14.87 -0.45
CA ASP A 133 -9.02 -14.68 -1.42
C ASP A 133 -10.38 -14.32 -0.79
N ASP A 134 -10.61 -14.70 0.47
CA ASP A 134 -11.89 -14.56 1.16
C ASP A 134 -11.79 -13.91 2.55
N GLU A 135 -10.60 -13.51 2.98
CA GLU A 135 -10.35 -13.01 4.33
C GLU A 135 -9.31 -11.89 4.36
N ILE A 136 -9.57 -10.90 5.19
CA ILE A 136 -8.59 -9.89 5.56
C ILE A 136 -8.42 -9.97 7.08
N LYS A 137 -7.19 -10.22 7.54
CA LYS A 137 -6.83 -10.09 8.94
C LYS A 137 -6.14 -8.76 9.19
N PHE A 138 -6.40 -8.19 10.36
CA PHE A 138 -5.90 -6.87 10.71
C PHE A 138 -5.63 -6.74 12.20
N VAL A 139 -4.56 -6.04 12.55
CA VAL A 139 -4.22 -5.68 13.92
C VAL A 139 -4.87 -4.34 14.28
N HIS A 140 -5.46 -4.26 15.46
CA HIS A 140 -6.09 -3.04 15.97
C HIS A 140 -6.21 -3.06 17.49
N ALA A 141 -6.36 -1.89 18.12
CA ALA A 141 -6.73 -1.81 19.53
C ALA A 141 -8.26 -1.96 19.69
N SER A 142 -8.70 -3.12 20.16
CA SER A 142 -10.09 -3.42 20.54
C SER A 142 -10.45 -2.83 21.89
N THR A 143 -11.62 -2.19 22.01
CA THR A 143 -12.06 -1.53 23.25
C THR A 143 -12.12 -2.45 24.46
N SER A 144 -12.43 -3.74 24.27
CA SER A 144 -12.55 -4.72 25.36
C SER A 144 -11.36 -5.66 25.52
N LYS A 145 -10.56 -5.86 24.47
CA LYS A 145 -9.48 -6.87 24.43
C LYS A 145 -8.08 -6.29 24.26
N GLY A 146 -7.95 -4.97 24.13
CA GLY A 146 -6.67 -4.36 23.79
C GLY A 146 -6.25 -4.65 22.35
N VAL A 147 -4.96 -4.56 22.08
CA VAL A 147 -4.40 -4.81 20.75
C VAL A 147 -4.49 -6.30 20.41
N ILE A 148 -5.22 -6.62 19.35
CA ILE A 148 -5.44 -7.99 18.87
C ILE A 148 -5.44 -8.02 17.35
N ILE A 149 -5.31 -9.23 16.79
CA ILE A 149 -5.62 -9.49 15.38
C ILE A 149 -7.07 -9.97 15.28
N SER A 150 -7.83 -9.31 14.41
CA SER A 150 -9.20 -9.67 14.06
C SER A 150 -9.30 -10.01 12.58
N SER A 151 -10.45 -10.52 12.17
CA SER A 151 -10.73 -10.97 10.80
C SER A 151 -12.04 -10.39 10.28
N THR A 152 -12.08 -10.04 9.00
CA THR A 152 -13.30 -9.61 8.31
C THR A 152 -14.35 -10.72 8.18
N LYS A 153 -14.00 -12.00 8.42
CA LYS A 153 -14.98 -13.11 8.52
C LYS A 153 -15.81 -13.07 9.81
N GLN A 154 -15.38 -12.33 10.82
CA GLN A 154 -16.19 -12.14 12.02
C GLN A 154 -17.39 -11.24 11.69
N ALA A 155 -18.60 -11.70 12.01
CA ALA A 155 -19.85 -11.02 11.65
C ALA A 155 -19.89 -9.52 12.03
N TYR A 156 -19.29 -9.16 13.17
CA TYR A 156 -19.19 -7.77 13.61
C TYR A 156 -18.40 -6.89 12.63
N TYR A 157 -17.21 -7.34 12.21
CA TYR A 157 -16.36 -6.59 11.29
C TYR A 157 -16.87 -6.66 9.84
N GLN A 158 -17.44 -7.80 9.44
CA GLN A 158 -18.11 -7.92 8.15
C GLN A 158 -19.22 -6.88 7.99
N LYS A 159 -20.09 -6.74 9.01
CA LYS A 159 -21.22 -5.80 9.01
C LYS A 159 -20.77 -4.34 9.04
N THR A 160 -19.66 -4.05 9.72
CA THR A 160 -19.22 -2.67 9.99
C THR A 160 -18.15 -2.17 9.02
N PHE A 161 -17.65 -3.02 8.12
CA PHE A 161 -16.61 -2.68 7.15
C PHE A 161 -16.99 -1.47 6.29
N ALA A 162 -16.11 -0.47 6.30
CA ALA A 162 -16.32 0.82 5.67
C ALA A 162 -15.51 0.98 4.38
N GLN A 163 -14.19 0.92 4.49
CA GLN A 163 -13.25 1.13 3.39
C GLN A 163 -11.83 0.64 3.73
N ILE A 164 -10.96 0.63 2.71
CA ILE A 164 -9.53 0.37 2.80
C ILE A 164 -8.79 1.54 2.17
N ASN A 165 -7.71 2.01 2.80
CA ASN A 165 -6.84 3.02 2.23
C ASN A 165 -5.40 2.53 2.15
N ARG A 166 -4.71 2.84 1.05
CA ARG A 166 -3.29 2.61 0.87
C ARG A 166 -2.48 3.86 1.16
N VAL A 167 -1.57 3.78 2.12
CA VAL A 167 -0.69 4.90 2.50
C VAL A 167 0.69 4.80 1.85
N LEU A 168 1.17 3.59 1.58
CA LEU A 168 2.52 3.31 1.07
C LEU A 168 2.43 2.82 -0.38
N GLU A 169 3.26 3.37 -1.27
CA GLU A 169 3.38 2.99 -2.70
C GLU A 169 4.77 2.44 -3.06
#